data_AF-A0A3M1WZD8-F1
#
_entry.id   AF-A0A3M1WZD8-F1
#
_cell.length_a   1.000
_cell.length_b   1.000
_cell.length_c   1.000
_cell.angle_alpha   90.00
_cell.angle_beta   90.00
_cell.angle_gamma   90.00
#
_symmetry.space_group_name_H-M   'P 1'
#
loop_
_entity.id
_entity.type
_entity.pdbx_description
1 polymer ?
#
loop_
_entity_poly.entity_id
_entity_poly.type
_entity_poly.pdbx_seq_one_letter_code
_entity_poly.pdbx_strand_id
1 'polypeptide(L)'
;MFQERRGGADDGTSLLLHPQHHRGRARGDCPFPPPPTSHTGEGGRRVRVVSVRGKSGTGKSTLIERLVRTLTGRGFRVAYLKHSHHAYDFGPEGKDTTRMLRAGAAKAVFAGEGMVVEVTPGTPPPLSDLISSMRGVDLVILEGGREEDLPAIVLDLPEGGGKRRASFIEEGEEISRAEGDEEIFQASLRFIIKEEKGGKDS
;
A
#
# COMPACT_ATOMS: atom_id res chain seq x y z
N MET A 1 18.24 32.23 64.51
CA MET A 1 18.48 30.89 63.94
C MET A 1 17.80 30.87 62.59
N PHE A 2 18.63 30.74 61.56
CA PHE A 2 18.36 30.37 60.16
C PHE A 2 17.31 31.13 59.30
N GLN A 3 17.88 31.63 58.19
CA GLN A 3 17.41 32.00 56.85
C GLN A 3 16.22 31.16 56.32
N GLU A 4 15.39 31.60 55.35
CA GLU A 4 15.80 32.07 54.00
C GLU A 4 14.86 33.10 53.34
N ARG A 5 15.51 33.98 52.57
CA ARG A 5 14.97 34.79 51.45
C ARG A 5 14.77 33.84 50.24
N ARG A 6 14.03 34.05 49.15
CA ARG A 6 13.63 35.20 48.31
C ARG A 6 12.36 34.75 47.53
N GLY A 7 11.39 35.62 47.30
CA GLY A 7 11.19 36.31 46.00
C GLY A 7 10.09 35.60 45.19
N GLY A 8 8.88 36.14 45.07
CA GLY A 8 8.49 37.26 44.19
C GLY A 8 7.55 36.65 43.13
N ALA A 9 6.24 36.74 43.32
CA ALA A 9 5.35 37.82 42.85
C ALA A 9 5.06 37.75 41.35
N ASP A 10 3.74 37.71 41.07
CA ASP A 10 3.07 38.06 39.81
C ASP A 10 3.28 37.06 38.65
N ASP A 11 2.32 36.78 37.77
CA ASP A 11 1.06 37.42 37.42
C ASP A 11 0.24 36.45 36.56
N GLY A 12 -1.08 36.53 36.67
CA GLY A 12 -1.97 35.84 35.75
C GLY A 12 -1.76 36.32 34.32
N THR A 13 -1.43 35.40 33.42
CA THR A 13 -1.70 35.60 32.00
C THR A 13 -2.29 34.31 31.43
N SER A 14 -3.61 34.33 31.25
CA SER A 14 -4.32 33.45 30.32
C SER A 14 -3.69 33.62 28.93
N LEU A 15 -2.82 32.69 28.54
CA LEU A 15 -2.37 32.57 27.16
C LEU A 15 -3.51 31.94 26.35
N LEU A 16 -4.43 32.81 25.94
CA LEU A 16 -5.29 32.60 24.78
C LEU A 16 -4.42 32.23 23.58
N LEU A 17 -4.35 30.93 23.27
CA LEU A 17 -3.91 30.43 21.99
C LEU A 17 -4.88 30.95 20.92
N HIS A 18 -4.59 32.14 20.41
CA HIS A 18 -5.16 32.61 19.16
C HIS A 18 -4.74 31.62 18.07
N PRO A 19 -5.68 31.07 17.28
CA PRO A 19 -5.32 30.36 16.07
C PRO A 19 -4.66 31.38 15.16
N GLN A 20 -3.35 31.30 15.01
CA GLN A 20 -2.65 31.95 13.92
C GLN A 20 -3.18 31.31 12.64
N HIS A 21 -4.18 31.96 12.02
CA HIS A 21 -4.56 31.69 10.66
C HIS A 21 -3.34 31.98 9.78
N HIS A 22 -2.53 30.95 9.56
CA HIS A 22 -1.60 30.92 8.44
C HIS A 22 -2.42 30.96 7.15
N ARG A 23 -2.70 32.18 6.68
CA ARG A 23 -3.04 32.43 5.29
C ARG A 23 -1.81 32.09 4.46
N GLY A 24 -1.90 31.06 3.62
CA GLY A 24 -1.01 30.89 2.48
C GLY A 24 -0.35 29.52 2.33
N ARG A 25 -1.05 28.60 1.66
CA ARG A 25 -0.56 27.89 0.46
C ARG A 25 -1.79 27.50 -0.35
N ALA A 26 -1.71 27.61 -1.67
CA ALA A 26 -2.74 27.07 -2.56
C ALA A 26 -2.99 25.61 -2.19
N ARG A 27 -4.27 25.23 -2.09
CA ARG A 27 -4.73 23.90 -1.67
C ARG A 27 -4.10 22.88 -2.62
N GLY A 28 -3.21 22.06 -2.06
CA GLY A 28 -2.28 21.22 -2.80
C GLY A 28 -3.00 20.13 -3.59
N ASP A 29 -2.56 19.96 -4.82
CA ASP A 29 -2.80 18.76 -5.61
C ASP A 29 -2.29 17.56 -4.81
N CYS A 30 -3.12 16.53 -4.65
CA CYS A 30 -2.68 15.27 -4.06
C CYS A 30 -1.42 14.79 -4.79
N PRO A 31 -0.33 14.42 -4.10
CA PRO A 31 0.89 13.96 -4.76
C PRO A 31 0.72 12.60 -5.46
N PHE A 32 -0.44 11.96 -5.30
CA PHE A 32 -0.79 10.70 -5.94
C PHE A 32 -1.65 10.96 -7.18
N PRO A 33 -1.39 10.27 -8.31
CA PRO A 33 -2.22 10.39 -9.49
C PRO A 33 -3.66 10.00 -9.14
N PRO A 34 -4.68 10.73 -9.65
CA PRO A 34 -6.06 10.32 -9.47
C PRO A 34 -6.27 8.93 -10.08
N PRO A 35 -7.11 8.07 -9.47
CA PRO A 35 -7.41 6.77 -10.05
C PRO A 35 -8.00 6.94 -11.47
N PRO A 36 -7.74 6.00 -12.39
CA PRO A 36 -8.27 6.10 -13.75
C PRO A 36 -9.81 6.20 -13.72
N THR A 37 -10.33 7.17 -14.47
CA THR A 37 -11.76 7.47 -14.56
C THR A 37 -12.41 6.64 -15.68
N SER A 38 -12.63 5.35 -15.45
CA SER A 38 -13.49 4.57 -16.36
C SER A 38 -14.08 3.31 -15.73
N HIS A 39 -15.36 3.12 -16.04
CA HIS A 39 -16.30 2.06 -15.65
C HIS A 39 -17.09 2.30 -14.34
N THR A 40 -18.20 3.02 -14.49
CA THR A 40 -19.46 2.69 -13.80
C THR A 40 -19.79 1.23 -14.07
N GLY A 41 -19.42 0.36 -13.13
CA GLY A 41 -19.68 -1.06 -13.17
C GLY A 41 -20.24 -1.49 -11.84
N GLU A 42 -21.50 -1.13 -11.56
CA GLU A 42 -22.35 -1.84 -10.60
C GLU A 42 -22.73 -3.19 -11.23
N GLY A 43 -21.76 -4.10 -11.26
CA GLY A 43 -21.92 -5.47 -11.70
C GLY A 43 -20.75 -6.22 -11.11
N GLY A 44 -21.02 -7.33 -10.41
CA GLY A 44 -20.08 -8.08 -9.58
C GLY A 44 -18.85 -8.63 -10.31
N ARG A 45 -17.97 -7.74 -10.78
CA ARG A 45 -16.66 -8.05 -11.31
C ARG A 45 -15.77 -8.44 -10.13
N ARG A 46 -15.41 -9.72 -10.12
CA ARG A 46 -14.50 -10.37 -9.18
C ARG A 46 -13.07 -9.86 -9.38
N VAL A 47 -12.33 -9.67 -8.29
CA VAL A 47 -11.01 -9.01 -8.33
C VAL A 47 -9.93 -10.05 -8.66
N ARG A 48 -9.11 -9.81 -9.69
CA ARG A 48 -7.97 -10.70 -10.01
C ARG A 48 -6.87 -10.52 -8.97
N VAL A 49 -6.09 -11.58 -8.71
CA VAL A 49 -4.95 -11.53 -7.77
C VAL A 49 -3.70 -12.09 -8.42
N VAL A 50 -2.58 -11.35 -8.33
CA VAL A 50 -1.25 -11.85 -8.69
C VAL A 50 -0.30 -11.63 -7.53
N SER A 51 0.36 -12.70 -7.09
CA SER A 51 1.41 -12.61 -6.08
C SER A 51 2.77 -12.32 -6.70
N VAL A 52 3.62 -11.58 -5.99
CA VAL A 52 5.03 -11.37 -6.35
C VAL A 52 5.89 -11.98 -5.26
N ARG A 53 6.60 -13.05 -5.63
CA ARG A 53 7.41 -13.88 -4.72
C ARG A 53 8.90 -13.77 -5.04
N GLY A 54 9.75 -14.06 -4.06
CA GLY A 54 11.22 -14.03 -4.22
C GLY A 54 11.95 -13.68 -2.93
N LYS A 55 13.25 -13.98 -2.87
CA LYS A 55 14.11 -13.68 -1.70
C LYS A 55 14.15 -12.18 -1.39
N SER A 56 14.52 -11.82 -0.15
CA SER A 56 14.77 -10.40 0.17
C SER A 56 15.92 -9.86 -0.68
N GLY A 57 15.84 -8.60 -1.10
CA GLY A 57 16.86 -7.97 -1.95
C GLY A 57 16.83 -8.32 -3.44
N THR A 58 15.88 -9.15 -3.92
CA THR A 58 15.78 -9.52 -5.35
C THR A 58 15.17 -8.43 -6.25
N GLY A 59 14.74 -7.30 -5.69
CA GLY A 59 14.09 -6.22 -6.43
C GLY A 59 12.56 -6.33 -6.56
N LYS A 60 11.90 -7.11 -5.69
CA LYS A 60 10.43 -7.27 -5.68
C LYS A 60 9.68 -5.94 -5.71
N SER A 61 10.02 -5.02 -4.82
CA SER A 61 9.35 -3.72 -4.72
C SER A 61 9.50 -2.92 -6.02
N THR A 62 10.69 -2.94 -6.65
CA THR A 62 10.92 -2.32 -7.96
C THR A 62 10.07 -2.94 -9.07
N LEU A 63 9.94 -4.26 -9.09
CA LEU A 63 9.05 -4.95 -10.04
C LEU A 63 7.58 -4.58 -9.81
N ILE A 64 7.14 -4.59 -8.55
CA ILE A 64 5.77 -4.23 -8.16
C ILE A 64 5.45 -2.80 -8.58
N GLU A 65 6.32 -1.83 -8.32
CA GLU A 65 6.15 -0.44 -8.76
C GLU A 65 5.98 -0.34 -10.28
N ARG A 66 6.80 -1.07 -11.05
CA ARG A 66 6.68 -1.14 -12.51
C ARG A 66 5.36 -1.76 -12.96
N LEU A 67 4.92 -2.83 -12.29
CA LEU A 67 3.64 -3.49 -12.56
C LEU A 67 2.48 -2.51 -12.32
N VAL A 68 2.43 -1.89 -11.14
CA VAL A 68 1.41 -0.90 -10.78
C VAL A 68 1.37 0.21 -11.82
N ARG A 69 2.52 0.82 -12.15
CA ARG A 69 2.59 1.92 -13.13
C ARG A 69 2.12 1.51 -14.52
N THR A 70 2.54 0.34 -15.00
CA THR A 70 2.21 -0.12 -16.36
C THR A 70 0.72 -0.47 -16.47
N LEU A 71 0.17 -1.14 -15.47
CA LEU A 71 -1.22 -1.58 -15.47
C LEU A 71 -2.19 -0.41 -15.26
N THR A 72 -1.88 0.49 -14.34
CA THR A 72 -2.65 1.74 -14.18
C THR A 72 -2.60 2.61 -15.43
N GLY A 73 -1.44 2.73 -16.08
CA GLY A 73 -1.30 3.42 -17.37
C GLY A 73 -2.09 2.77 -18.52
N ARG A 74 -2.55 1.53 -18.36
CA ARG A 74 -3.43 0.81 -19.29
C ARG A 74 -4.90 0.81 -18.86
N GLY A 75 -5.25 1.55 -17.80
CA GLY A 75 -6.64 1.72 -17.36
C GLY A 75 -7.10 0.78 -16.24
N PHE A 76 -6.25 -0.14 -15.76
CA PHE A 76 -6.62 -1.01 -14.62
C PHE A 76 -6.60 -0.24 -13.30
N ARG A 77 -7.61 -0.45 -12.46
CA ARG A 77 -7.59 -0.02 -11.05
C ARG A 77 -6.86 -1.08 -10.24
N VAL A 78 -5.63 -0.79 -9.84
CA VAL A 78 -4.74 -1.74 -9.17
C VAL A 78 -4.69 -1.44 -7.67
N ALA A 79 -5.04 -2.43 -6.86
CA ALA A 79 -4.72 -2.46 -5.43
C ALA A 79 -3.35 -3.10 -5.22
N TYR A 80 -2.62 -2.61 -4.22
CA TYR A 80 -1.41 -3.24 -3.71
C TYR A 80 -1.69 -3.73 -2.29
N LEU A 81 -1.47 -5.02 -2.04
CA LEU A 81 -1.65 -5.65 -0.74
C LEU A 81 -0.31 -6.23 -0.29
N LYS A 82 0.22 -5.73 0.83
CA LYS A 82 1.42 -6.29 1.45
C LYS A 82 1.05 -7.13 2.66
N HIS A 83 1.22 -8.43 2.54
CA HIS A 83 0.99 -9.37 3.63
C HIS A 83 2.33 -9.69 4.31
N SER A 84 2.56 -9.06 5.47
CA SER A 84 3.78 -9.23 6.27
C SER A 84 3.47 -9.76 7.65
N HIS A 85 4.39 -10.55 8.21
CA HIS A 85 4.38 -10.93 9.62
C HIS A 85 5.06 -9.89 10.52
N HIS A 86 5.63 -8.83 9.94
CA HIS A 86 6.24 -7.74 10.70
C HIS A 86 5.19 -6.70 11.08
N ALA A 87 5.29 -6.17 12.29
CA ALA A 87 4.47 -5.05 12.73
C ALA A 87 4.75 -3.82 11.85
N TYR A 88 3.69 -3.14 11.42
CA TYR A 88 3.80 -1.84 10.77
C TYR A 88 4.02 -0.75 11.82
N ASP A 89 5.08 0.04 11.64
CA ASP A 89 5.31 1.23 12.44
C ASP A 89 4.46 2.39 11.90
N PHE A 90 3.42 2.77 12.64
CA PHE A 90 2.56 3.91 12.31
C PHE A 90 3.15 5.26 12.79
N GLY A 91 4.41 5.25 13.23
CA GLY A 91 5.17 6.40 13.65
C GLY A 91 5.35 6.47 15.17
N PRO A 92 6.08 7.50 15.64
CA PRO A 92 6.44 7.63 17.05
C PRO A 92 5.22 7.69 17.96
N GLU A 93 5.41 7.20 19.19
CA GLU A 93 4.42 7.30 20.26
C GLU A 93 4.01 8.77 20.46
N GLY A 94 2.73 9.09 20.23
CA GLY A 94 2.19 10.44 20.41
C GLY A 94 1.50 11.05 19.18
N LYS A 95 1.58 10.42 18.01
CA LYS A 95 0.71 10.78 16.87
C LYS A 95 -0.75 10.39 17.14
N ASP A 96 -1.67 11.13 16.52
CA ASP A 96 -3.11 10.94 16.70
C ASP A 96 -3.56 9.49 16.46
N THR A 97 -2.98 8.80 15.47
CA THR A 97 -3.20 7.36 15.22
C THR A 97 -2.95 6.51 16.45
N THR A 98 -1.72 6.54 16.98
CA THR A 98 -1.34 5.73 18.15
C THR A 98 -2.13 6.13 19.40
N ARG A 99 -2.45 7.42 19.56
CA ARG A 99 -3.24 7.92 20.69
C ARG A 99 -4.69 7.42 20.65
N MET A 100 -5.34 7.44 19.49
CA MET A 100 -6.72 6.94 19.35
C MET A 100 -6.80 5.43 19.59
N LEU A 101 -5.84 4.67 19.06
CA LEU A 101 -5.78 3.22 19.28
C LEU A 101 -5.55 2.88 20.77
N ARG A 102 -4.61 3.58 21.44
CA ARG A 102 -4.38 3.42 22.89
C ARG A 102 -5.58 3.81 23.75
N ALA A 103 -6.40 4.76 23.28
CA ALA A 103 -7.64 5.15 23.95
C ALA A 103 -8.77 4.10 23.81
N GLY A 104 -8.55 3.02 23.04
CA GLY A 104 -9.52 1.94 22.87
C GLY A 104 -10.38 2.06 21.61
N ALA A 105 -10.01 2.90 20.65
CA ALA A 105 -10.72 2.93 19.37
C ALA A 105 -10.57 1.58 18.66
N ALA A 106 -11.70 0.95 18.32
CA ALA A 106 -11.71 -0.29 17.55
C ALA A 106 -11.17 -0.10 16.12
N LYS A 107 -11.24 1.12 15.59
CA LYS A 107 -10.64 1.57 14.34
C LYS A 107 -10.25 3.04 14.45
N ALA A 108 -9.14 3.43 13.84
CA ALA A 108 -8.76 4.83 13.67
C ALA A 108 -8.75 5.18 12.18
N VAL A 109 -9.57 6.15 11.77
CA VAL A 109 -9.74 6.58 10.37
C VAL A 109 -9.34 8.04 10.23
N PHE A 110 -8.45 8.32 9.28
CA PHE A 110 -7.94 9.65 8.97
C PHE A 110 -8.21 9.95 7.49
N ALA A 111 -8.83 11.09 7.19
CA ALA A 111 -9.17 11.48 5.82
C ALA A 111 -8.81 12.95 5.59
N GLY A 112 -8.13 13.23 4.48
CA GLY A 112 -7.70 14.58 4.10
C GLY A 112 -6.80 14.56 2.86
N GLU A 113 -6.79 15.66 2.10
CA GLU A 113 -5.92 15.82 0.91
C GLU A 113 -5.98 14.60 -0.04
N GLY A 114 -7.19 14.10 -0.31
CA GLY A 114 -7.45 12.97 -1.21
C GLY A 114 -6.95 11.61 -0.73
N MET A 115 -6.53 11.50 0.53
CA MET A 115 -6.09 10.27 1.15
C MET A 115 -7.05 9.84 2.26
N VAL A 116 -7.19 8.52 2.40
CA VAL A 116 -7.84 7.90 3.55
C VAL A 116 -6.90 6.84 4.10
N VAL A 117 -6.65 6.89 5.41
CA VAL A 117 -5.89 5.88 6.14
C VAL A 117 -6.79 5.28 7.21
N GLU A 118 -6.99 3.97 7.15
CA GLU A 118 -7.69 3.21 8.18
C GLU A 118 -6.69 2.28 8.88
N VAL A 119 -6.71 2.30 10.22
CA VAL A 119 -5.92 1.40 11.05
C VAL A 119 -6.86 0.61 11.95
N THR A 120 -6.83 -0.71 11.83
CA THR A 120 -7.57 -1.65 12.67
C THR A 120 -6.57 -2.47 13.49
N PRO A 121 -6.53 -2.34 14.83
CA PRO A 121 -5.66 -3.13 15.68
C PRO A 121 -6.19 -4.57 15.83
N GLY A 122 -5.29 -5.54 15.99
CA GLY A 122 -5.63 -6.93 16.28
C GLY A 122 -5.09 -7.93 15.28
N THR A 123 -5.62 -9.16 15.32
CA THR A 123 -5.25 -10.23 14.39
C THR A 123 -5.74 -9.89 12.98
N PRO A 124 -4.87 -9.94 11.96
CA PRO A 124 -5.30 -9.74 10.58
C PRO A 124 -6.38 -10.76 10.18
N PRO A 125 -7.44 -10.33 9.46
CA PRO A 125 -8.42 -11.26 8.92
C PRO A 125 -7.79 -12.15 7.84
N PRO A 126 -8.46 -13.25 7.45
CA PRO A 126 -8.05 -14.09 6.32
C PRO A 126 -7.78 -13.28 5.06
N LEU A 127 -6.85 -13.75 4.22
CA LEU A 127 -6.46 -13.01 3.01
C LEU A 127 -7.63 -12.80 2.05
N SER A 128 -8.52 -13.80 1.93
CA SER A 128 -9.77 -13.74 1.17
C SER A 128 -10.65 -12.55 1.58
N ASP A 129 -10.70 -12.26 2.88
CA ASP A 129 -11.54 -11.19 3.43
C ASP A 129 -10.90 -9.83 3.17
N LEU A 130 -9.57 -9.73 3.28
CA LEU A 130 -8.81 -8.54 2.89
C LEU A 130 -9.04 -8.23 1.40
N ILE A 131 -8.93 -9.24 0.52
CA ILE A 131 -9.18 -9.08 -0.93
C ILE A 131 -10.61 -8.64 -1.19
N SER A 132 -11.59 -9.29 -0.57
CA SER A 132 -13.02 -8.97 -0.72
C SER A 132 -13.38 -7.57 -0.23
N SER A 133 -12.60 -7.02 0.71
CA SER A 133 -12.80 -5.65 1.23
C SER A 133 -12.32 -4.55 0.26
N MET A 134 -11.41 -4.88 -0.66
CA MET A 134 -10.85 -3.93 -1.63
C MET A 134 -11.82 -3.69 -2.80
N ARG A 135 -12.88 -2.94 -2.53
CA ARG A 135 -13.91 -2.61 -3.54
C ARG A 135 -13.38 -1.62 -4.58
N GLY A 136 -13.91 -1.71 -5.80
CA GLY A 136 -13.62 -0.75 -6.87
C GLY A 136 -12.23 -0.90 -7.49
N VAL A 137 -11.62 -2.07 -7.38
CA VAL A 137 -10.36 -2.42 -8.06
C VAL A 137 -10.59 -3.60 -9.00
N ASP A 138 -9.76 -3.69 -10.04
CA ASP A 138 -9.82 -4.75 -11.04
C ASP A 138 -8.76 -5.84 -10.77
N LEU A 139 -7.68 -5.47 -10.08
CA LEU A 139 -6.54 -6.32 -9.79
C LEU A 139 -5.94 -6.00 -8.42
N VAL A 140 -5.52 -7.03 -7.70
CA VAL A 140 -4.67 -6.96 -6.50
C VAL A 140 -3.30 -7.52 -6.82
N ILE A 141 -2.26 -6.73 -6.58
CA ILE A 141 -0.88 -7.19 -6.54
C ILE A 141 -0.53 -7.50 -5.09
N LEU A 142 -0.30 -8.78 -4.79
CA LEU A 142 0.04 -9.28 -3.47
C LEU A 142 1.56 -9.38 -3.31
N GLU A 143 2.13 -8.66 -2.34
CA GLU A 143 3.50 -8.86 -1.87
C GLU A 143 3.51 -9.66 -0.57
N GLY A 144 4.20 -10.80 -0.57
CA GLY A 144 4.29 -11.67 0.61
C GLY A 144 3.12 -12.65 0.72
N GLY A 145 3.06 -13.36 1.85
CA GLY A 145 2.14 -14.49 2.05
C GLY A 145 2.71 -15.84 1.57
N ARG A 146 2.24 -16.92 2.21
CA ARG A 146 2.55 -18.33 1.85
C ARG A 146 1.39 -18.99 1.11
N GLU A 147 0.63 -18.24 0.32
CA GLU A 147 -0.38 -18.86 -0.52
C GLU A 147 0.31 -19.34 -1.77
N GLU A 148 0.80 -20.57 -1.74
CA GLU A 148 1.42 -21.25 -2.88
C GLU A 148 0.44 -21.36 -4.05
N ASP A 149 -0.85 -21.34 -3.75
CA ASP A 149 -1.98 -21.50 -4.65
C ASP A 149 -2.41 -20.22 -5.37
N LEU A 150 -1.68 -19.12 -5.34
CA LEU A 150 -2.01 -17.95 -6.18
C LEU A 150 -1.15 -17.90 -7.44
N PRO A 151 -1.70 -17.43 -8.59
CA PRO A 151 -0.87 -17.04 -9.73
C PRO A 151 0.25 -16.10 -9.27
N ALA A 152 1.48 -16.38 -9.69
CA ALA A 152 2.65 -15.76 -9.10
C ALA A 152 3.68 -15.32 -10.14
N ILE A 153 4.26 -14.15 -9.92
CA ILE A 153 5.52 -13.74 -10.53
C ILE A 153 6.64 -14.05 -9.53
N VAL A 154 7.52 -14.98 -9.87
CA VAL A 154 8.65 -15.37 -9.03
C VAL A 154 9.92 -14.68 -9.52
N LEU A 155 10.57 -13.97 -8.60
CA LEU A 155 11.88 -13.35 -8.80
C LEU A 155 12.97 -14.16 -8.14
N ASP A 156 13.83 -14.75 -8.98
CA ASP A 156 14.98 -15.54 -8.58
C ASP A 156 16.28 -14.81 -8.87
N LEU A 157 17.22 -14.92 -7.93
CA LEU A 157 18.63 -14.60 -8.15
C LEU A 157 19.37 -15.92 -8.35
N PRO A 158 20.09 -16.11 -9.47
CA PRO A 158 20.93 -17.27 -9.65
C PRO A 158 22.05 -17.28 -8.59
N GLU A 159 22.41 -18.47 -8.11
CA GLU A 159 23.55 -18.63 -7.21
C GLU A 159 24.82 -18.08 -7.89
N GLY A 160 25.56 -17.20 -7.20
CA GLY A 160 26.77 -16.57 -7.73
C GLY A 160 26.60 -15.14 -8.28
N GLY A 161 25.46 -14.47 -8.07
CA GLY A 161 25.34 -13.02 -8.35
C GLY A 161 25.04 -12.65 -9.81
N GLY A 162 24.47 -13.58 -10.57
CA GLY A 162 24.05 -13.34 -11.94
C GLY A 162 22.77 -12.49 -12.07
N LYS A 163 22.36 -12.25 -13.31
CA LYS A 163 21.18 -11.45 -13.65
C LYS A 163 19.90 -12.07 -13.09
N ARG A 164 19.07 -11.24 -12.44
CA ARG A 164 17.77 -11.65 -11.89
C ARG A 164 16.85 -12.20 -12.98
N ARG A 165 16.02 -13.18 -12.63
CA ARG A 165 15.05 -13.81 -13.53
C ARG A 165 13.65 -13.66 -12.95
N ALA A 166 12.70 -13.32 -13.81
CA ALA A 166 11.27 -13.36 -13.50
C ALA A 166 10.61 -14.51 -14.26
N SER A 167 9.78 -15.30 -13.57
CA SER A 167 8.92 -16.34 -14.16
C SER A 167 7.47 -16.10 -13.72
N PHE A 168 6.52 -16.40 -14.60
CA PHE A 168 5.11 -16.46 -14.25
C PHE A 168 4.73 -17.92 -14.01
N ILE A 169 4.04 -18.16 -12.91
CA ILE A 169 3.47 -19.46 -12.54
C ILE A 169 1.96 -19.27 -12.56
N GLU A 170 1.28 -19.94 -13.49
CA GLU A 170 -0.18 -19.96 -13.61
C GLU A 170 -0.83 -21.01 -12.70
N GLU A 171 -0.05 -21.97 -12.18
CA GLU A 171 -0.53 -22.99 -11.26
C GLU A 171 -0.88 -22.35 -9.90
N GLY A 172 -2.19 -22.26 -9.63
CA GLY A 172 -2.77 -21.74 -8.40
C GLY A 172 -4.29 -21.64 -8.52
N GLU A 173 -5.01 -21.76 -7.40
CA GLU A 173 -6.37 -21.26 -7.28
C GLU A 173 -6.43 -19.76 -7.59
N GLU A 174 -6.94 -19.46 -8.78
CA GLU A 174 -7.35 -18.11 -9.12
C GLU A 174 -8.47 -17.68 -8.15
N ILE A 175 -8.16 -16.78 -7.22
CA ILE A 175 -9.20 -16.12 -6.43
C ILE A 175 -9.95 -15.19 -7.38
N SER A 176 -10.99 -15.77 -8.01
CA SER A 176 -12.11 -15.11 -8.64
C SER A 176 -11.84 -14.43 -10.01
N ARG A 177 -12.39 -15.02 -11.08
CA ARG A 177 -12.36 -14.49 -12.46
C ARG A 177 -13.28 -13.27 -12.64
N ALA A 178 -12.74 -12.14 -13.07
CA ALA A 178 -13.52 -11.14 -13.83
C ALA A 178 -13.32 -11.33 -15.34
N GLU A 179 -14.42 -11.27 -16.09
CA GLU A 179 -14.39 -11.18 -17.55
C GLU A 179 -14.16 -9.72 -18.00
N GLY A 180 -13.21 -9.56 -18.93
CA GLY A 180 -12.81 -8.28 -19.53
C GLY A 180 -11.30 -8.06 -19.45
N ASP A 181 -10.66 -7.78 -20.58
CA ASP A 181 -9.24 -7.37 -20.73
C ASP A 181 -8.17 -8.39 -20.26
N GLU A 182 -8.49 -9.69 -20.28
CA GLU A 182 -7.51 -10.76 -20.00
C GLU A 182 -6.29 -10.70 -20.93
N GLU A 183 -6.52 -10.44 -22.22
CA GLU A 183 -5.43 -10.34 -23.19
C GLU A 183 -4.49 -9.16 -22.89
N ILE A 184 -5.04 -8.00 -22.53
CA ILE A 184 -4.26 -6.81 -22.17
C ILE A 184 -3.47 -7.07 -20.89
N PHE A 185 -4.11 -7.69 -19.90
CA PHE A 185 -3.49 -8.08 -18.64
C PHE A 185 -2.31 -9.04 -18.87
N GLN A 186 -2.55 -10.17 -19.56
CA GLN A 186 -1.53 -11.16 -19.87
C GLN A 186 -0.42 -10.59 -20.76
N ALA A 187 -0.75 -9.70 -21.71
CA ALA A 187 0.25 -9.00 -22.51
C ALA A 187 1.11 -8.05 -21.64
N SER A 188 0.51 -7.38 -20.64
CA SER A 188 1.22 -6.53 -19.69
C SER A 188 2.21 -7.34 -18.85
N LEU A 189 1.74 -8.47 -18.29
CA LEU A 189 2.58 -9.38 -17.51
C LEU A 189 3.74 -9.92 -18.35
N ARG A 190 3.44 -10.46 -19.53
CA ARG A 190 4.46 -11.00 -20.43
C ARG A 190 5.50 -9.95 -20.85
N PHE A 191 5.06 -8.73 -21.15
CA PHE A 191 5.96 -7.62 -21.50
C PHE A 191 6.94 -7.32 -20.35
N ILE A 192 6.42 -7.14 -19.13
CA ILE A 192 7.25 -6.81 -17.97
C ILE A 192 8.21 -7.95 -17.62
N ILE A 193 7.74 -9.20 -17.68
CA ILE A 193 8.57 -10.38 -17.41
C ILE A 193 9.67 -10.54 -18.47
N LYS A 194 9.38 -10.26 -19.74
CA LYS A 194 10.38 -10.28 -20.82
C LYS A 194 11.49 -9.24 -20.58
N GLU A 195 11.13 -8.03 -20.17
CA GLU A 195 12.09 -6.98 -19.81
C GLU A 195 12.99 -7.40 -18.65
N GLU A 196 12.45 -8.07 -17.64
CA GLU A 196 13.24 -8.60 -16.52
C GLU A 196 14.20 -9.72 -16.93
N LYS A 197 13.83 -10.57 -17.90
CA LYS A 197 14.74 -11.56 -18.51
C LYS A 197 15.82 -10.90 -19.38
N GLY A 198 15.57 -9.70 -19.90
CA GLY A 198 16.19 -9.13 -21.09
C GLY A 198 17.05 -7.87 -20.94
N GLY A 199 17.69 -7.61 -19.80
CA GLY A 199 18.79 -6.62 -19.73
C GLY A 199 19.91 -6.85 -20.76
N LYS A 200 19.77 -6.20 -21.92
CA LYS A 200 20.70 -6.01 -23.06
C LYS A 200 21.76 -7.09 -23.31
N ASP A 201 21.46 -7.95 -24.29
CA ASP A 201 22.43 -8.21 -25.36
C ASP A 201 22.32 -7.04 -26.34
N SER A 202 23.09 -5.97 -26.12
CA SER A 202 23.32 -4.91 -27.11
C SER A 202 24.67 -4.26 -26.86
#